data_AF-A0A538KD70-F1
#
_entry.id   AF-A0A538KD70-F1
#
_cell.length_a   1.000
_cell.length_b   1.000
_cell.length_c   1.000
_cell.angle_alpha   90.00
_cell.angle_beta   90.00
_cell.angle_gamma   90.00
#
_symmetry.space_group_name_H-M   'P 1'
#
loop_
_entity.id
_entity.type
_entity.pdbx_description
1 polymer ?
#
loop_
_entity_poly.entity_id
_entity_poly.type
_entity_poly.pdbx_seq_one_letter_code
_entity_poly.pdbx_strand_id
1 'polypeptide(L)'
;MSRPGDGLLARLVARAHGMPTERHWERSAVLEPRYAARVPELISDAGGLAFPPSALDQPSKPLDPRDPAVGMLAAQLESRAGSNPLRKSKQPSERRPSSSTLGGWRLIARTDKEALFARGMPPDLVIVAVQKDDRRGTWSRADKTAGRPLRVTRDGIRASSWRLDPTHELRADDTVLRILVTEQTYAGGKRADRRVLDPDLYEDDHELIMTIFVTPLAGFQMRSPNPETPVRVALPHPLASRELIDGAVHEHSH
;
A
#
# COMPACT_ATOMS: atom_id res chain seq x y z
N MET A 1 18.64 -16.77 -38.64
CA MET A 1 17.45 -16.75 -39.52
C MET A 1 16.25 -16.41 -38.64
N SER A 2 15.87 -15.13 -38.59
CA SER A 2 14.74 -14.66 -37.76
C SER A 2 13.43 -14.90 -38.49
N ARG A 3 12.45 -15.53 -37.83
CA ARG A 3 11.15 -15.81 -38.44
C ARG A 3 10.36 -14.51 -38.68
N PRO A 4 9.73 -14.34 -39.86
CA PRO A 4 8.89 -13.18 -40.16
C PRO A 4 7.52 -13.37 -39.51
N GLY A 5 7.41 -13.08 -38.21
CA GLY A 5 6.15 -13.21 -37.46
C GLY A 5 6.16 -12.53 -36.11
N ASP A 6 7.30 -12.53 -35.41
CA ASP A 6 7.39 -12.06 -34.02
C ASP A 6 7.24 -10.53 -33.88
N GLY A 7 7.56 -9.78 -34.94
CA GLY A 7 7.46 -8.31 -34.92
C GLY A 7 6.04 -7.76 -35.10
N LEU A 8 5.11 -8.51 -35.69
CA LEU A 8 3.77 -7.99 -36.03
C LEU A 8 2.81 -8.05 -34.84
N LEU A 9 2.89 -9.13 -34.06
CA LEU A 9 2.14 -9.27 -32.79
C LEU A 9 2.66 -8.26 -31.74
N ALA A 10 3.98 -8.11 -31.60
CA ALA A 10 4.55 -7.08 -30.72
C ALA A 10 4.11 -5.66 -31.11
N ARG A 11 4.05 -5.36 -32.42
CA ARG A 11 3.56 -4.07 -32.94
C ARG A 11 2.06 -3.86 -32.78
N LEU A 12 1.26 -4.93 -32.80
CA LEU A 12 -0.19 -4.87 -32.57
C LEU A 12 -0.52 -4.71 -31.08
N VAL A 13 0.23 -5.37 -30.19
CA VAL A 13 0.14 -5.17 -28.73
C VAL A 13 0.57 -3.75 -28.35
N ALA A 14 1.63 -3.21 -28.95
CA ALA A 14 2.06 -1.83 -28.74
C ALA A 14 1.03 -0.78 -29.25
N ARG A 15 0.18 -1.13 -30.22
CA ARG A 15 -0.88 -0.25 -30.75
C ARG A 15 -2.17 -0.27 -29.92
N ALA A 16 -2.37 -1.25 -29.05
CA ALA A 16 -3.48 -1.28 -28.12
C ALA A 16 -3.16 -0.39 -26.90
N HIS A 17 -3.53 0.89 -26.98
CA HIS A 17 -3.66 1.85 -25.87
C HIS A 17 -2.47 1.98 -24.89
N GLY A 18 -1.56 2.92 -25.14
CA GLY A 18 -0.77 3.56 -24.07
C GLY A 18 0.58 2.94 -23.72
N MET A 19 1.00 1.89 -24.42
CA MET A 19 2.33 1.29 -24.28
C MET A 19 3.45 2.27 -24.65
N PRO A 20 4.54 2.36 -23.85
CA PRO A 20 5.69 3.17 -24.21
C PRO A 20 6.36 2.73 -25.52
N THR A 21 6.86 3.69 -26.28
CA THR A 21 7.69 3.44 -27.47
C THR A 21 9.15 3.39 -27.05
N GLU A 22 10.07 2.95 -27.91
CA GLU A 22 11.50 2.99 -27.56
C GLU A 22 11.98 4.40 -27.18
N ARG A 23 11.49 5.43 -27.90
CA ARG A 23 11.79 6.81 -27.56
C ARG A 23 11.34 7.21 -26.14
N HIS A 24 10.30 6.58 -25.61
CA HIS A 24 9.90 6.79 -24.21
C HIS A 24 10.86 6.13 -23.24
N TRP A 25 11.39 4.94 -23.54
CA TRP A 25 12.39 4.26 -22.74
C TRP A 25 13.75 4.95 -22.76
N GLU A 26 14.20 5.43 -23.92
CA GLU A 26 15.45 6.22 -24.05
C GLU A 26 15.42 7.48 -23.17
N ARG A 27 14.23 8.08 -23.03
CA ARG A 27 14.00 9.30 -22.26
C ARG A 27 13.60 9.05 -20.81
N SER A 28 13.32 7.81 -20.43
CA SER A 28 12.92 7.50 -19.06
C SER A 28 14.09 7.71 -18.11
N ALA A 29 13.77 8.05 -16.86
CA ALA A 29 14.76 8.12 -15.81
C ALA A 29 15.43 6.74 -15.64
N VAL A 30 16.74 6.75 -15.42
CA VAL A 30 17.47 5.61 -14.87
C VAL A 30 17.57 5.88 -13.38
N LEU A 31 16.95 5.03 -12.58
CA LEU A 31 16.93 5.14 -11.12
C LEU A 31 17.99 4.22 -10.53
N GLU A 32 18.65 4.70 -9.47
CA GLU A 32 19.63 3.95 -8.71
C GLU A 32 18.96 3.48 -7.41
N PRO A 33 18.83 2.17 -7.17
CA PRO A 33 18.18 1.68 -5.97
C PRO A 33 18.96 2.01 -4.71
N ARG A 34 18.22 2.19 -3.62
CA ARG A 34 18.77 2.18 -2.26
C ARG A 34 18.47 0.84 -1.59
N TYR A 35 19.45 0.31 -0.87
CA TYR A 35 19.22 -0.90 -0.09
C TYR A 35 18.25 -0.63 1.06
N ALA A 36 17.29 -1.54 1.23
CA ALA A 36 16.26 -1.47 2.24
C ALA A 36 16.03 -2.84 2.91
N ALA A 37 15.39 -2.82 4.07
CA ALA A 37 15.01 -4.05 4.75
C ALA A 37 13.93 -4.81 3.96
N ARG A 38 13.99 -6.14 3.99
CA ARG A 38 12.97 -7.04 3.40
C ARG A 38 11.56 -6.75 3.88
N VAL A 39 11.43 -6.31 5.14
CA VAL A 39 10.16 -6.14 5.85
C VAL A 39 9.95 -4.65 6.14
N PRO A 40 9.31 -3.90 5.23
CA PRO A 40 9.11 -2.47 5.40
C PRO A 40 7.85 -2.13 6.20
N GLU A 41 7.68 -0.86 6.56
CA GLU A 41 6.44 -0.39 7.18
C GLU A 41 5.26 -0.45 6.20
N LEU A 42 4.08 -0.73 6.76
CA LEU A 42 2.82 -0.85 6.05
C LEU A 42 1.89 0.31 6.36
N ILE A 43 1.01 0.63 5.42
CA ILE A 43 -0.08 1.58 5.57
C ILE A 43 -1.33 1.07 4.86
N SER A 44 -2.50 1.45 5.36
CA SER A 44 -3.77 1.17 4.68
C SER A 44 -3.93 2.06 3.45
N ASP A 45 -4.58 1.55 2.39
CA ASP A 45 -4.98 2.34 1.22
C ASP A 45 -5.87 3.56 1.55
N ALA A 46 -6.59 3.52 2.68
CA ALA A 46 -7.38 4.66 3.14
C ALA A 46 -6.54 5.75 3.83
N GLY A 47 -5.23 5.55 3.96
CA GLY A 47 -4.33 6.40 4.74
C GLY A 47 -4.26 6.01 6.22
N GLY A 48 -3.74 6.93 7.04
CA GLY A 48 -3.52 6.75 8.47
C GLY A 48 -2.04 6.57 8.82
N LEU A 49 -1.79 6.06 10.03
CA LEU A 49 -0.45 5.77 10.53
C LEU A 49 0.21 4.57 9.84
N ALA A 50 1.52 4.66 9.63
CA ALA A 50 2.35 3.52 9.27
C ALA A 50 2.50 2.56 10.47
N PHE A 51 2.69 1.28 10.18
CA PHE A 51 2.94 0.26 11.21
C PHE A 51 3.81 -0.89 10.68
N PRO A 52 4.60 -1.56 11.53
CA PRO A 52 5.38 -2.71 11.10
C PRO A 52 4.47 -3.92 10.82
N PRO A 53 4.81 -4.81 9.88
CA PRO A 53 4.04 -6.04 9.61
C PRO A 53 3.80 -6.89 10.86
N SER A 54 4.78 -6.95 11.78
CA SER A 54 4.67 -7.68 13.04
C SER A 54 3.57 -7.16 13.98
N ALA A 55 3.05 -5.94 13.77
CA ALA A 55 1.86 -5.47 14.48
C ALA A 55 0.61 -6.30 14.16
N LEU A 56 0.64 -7.08 13.06
CA LEU A 56 -0.41 -8.01 12.68
C LEU A 56 -0.26 -9.40 13.31
N ASP A 57 0.86 -9.68 13.99
CA ASP A 57 1.10 -11.00 14.57
C ASP A 57 0.15 -11.28 15.75
N GLN A 58 -0.10 -12.56 16.01
CA GLN A 58 -0.83 -13.02 17.20
C GLN A 58 0.09 -13.82 18.12
N PRO A 59 -0.13 -13.79 19.45
CA PRO A 59 -1.18 -13.06 20.17
C PRO A 59 -0.83 -11.58 20.38
N SER A 60 -1.84 -10.72 20.31
CA SER A 60 -1.70 -9.30 20.63
C SER A 60 -1.98 -9.03 22.11
N LYS A 61 -1.35 -7.99 22.66
CA LYS A 61 -1.65 -7.53 24.03
C LYS A 61 -3.13 -7.13 24.13
N PRO A 62 -3.83 -7.49 25.22
CA PRO A 62 -5.20 -7.03 25.44
C PRO A 62 -5.28 -5.51 25.40
N LEU A 63 -6.33 -4.98 24.75
CA LEU A 63 -6.60 -3.55 24.72
C LEU A 63 -6.95 -3.04 26.12
N ASP A 64 -6.32 -1.94 26.54
CA ASP A 64 -6.63 -1.27 27.82
C ASP A 64 -7.99 -0.55 27.72
N PRO A 65 -9.04 -0.98 28.44
CA PRO A 65 -10.35 -0.32 28.40
C PRO A 65 -10.34 1.10 28.96
N ARG A 66 -9.28 1.52 29.67
CA ARG A 66 -9.13 2.89 30.20
C ARG A 66 -8.57 3.85 29.15
N ASP A 67 -8.03 3.35 28.05
CA ASP A 67 -7.57 4.20 26.95
C ASP A 67 -8.77 4.85 26.24
N PRO A 68 -8.85 6.19 26.18
CA PRO A 68 -9.93 6.88 25.49
C PRO A 68 -10.10 6.46 24.01
N ALA A 69 -9.01 6.09 23.32
CA ALA A 69 -9.08 5.59 21.95
C ALA A 69 -9.77 4.21 21.87
N VAL A 70 -9.52 3.33 22.85
CA VAL A 70 -10.20 2.03 22.97
C VAL A 70 -11.68 2.23 23.31
N GLY A 71 -11.99 3.19 24.19
CA GLY A 71 -13.37 3.58 24.47
C GLY A 71 -14.13 4.01 23.22
N MET A 72 -13.49 4.78 22.33
CA MET A 72 -14.09 5.20 21.05
C MET A 72 -14.29 4.04 20.08
N LEU A 73 -13.32 3.14 19.96
CA LEU A 73 -13.49 1.92 19.17
C LEU A 73 -14.72 1.15 19.65
N ALA A 74 -14.83 0.95 20.97
CA ALA A 74 -15.93 0.18 21.53
C ALA A 74 -17.29 0.85 21.29
N ALA A 75 -17.39 2.17 21.49
CA ALA A 75 -18.59 2.94 21.18
C ALA A 75 -19.01 2.81 19.71
N GLN A 76 -18.04 2.82 18.78
CA GLN A 76 -18.30 2.64 17.35
C GLN A 76 -18.84 1.24 17.04
N LEU A 77 -18.30 0.19 17.67
CA LEU A 77 -18.78 -1.18 17.51
C LEU A 77 -20.20 -1.35 18.07
N GLU A 78 -20.50 -0.75 19.21
CA GLU A 78 -21.82 -0.79 19.85
C GLU A 78 -22.91 -0.03 19.09
N SER A 79 -22.59 1.15 18.53
CA SER A 79 -23.53 1.91 17.69
C SER A 79 -24.03 1.09 16.48
N ARG A 80 -23.23 0.13 16.02
CA ARG A 80 -23.55 -0.75 14.90
C ARG A 80 -24.37 -1.96 15.33
N ALA A 81 -24.18 -2.45 16.55
CA ALA A 81 -25.04 -3.48 17.14
C ALA A 81 -26.45 -2.95 17.49
N GLY A 82 -26.56 -1.63 17.72
CA GLY A 82 -27.81 -0.93 18.03
C GLY A 82 -28.66 -0.50 16.83
N SER A 83 -28.21 -0.65 15.58
CA SER A 83 -28.97 -0.24 14.38
C SER A 83 -30.02 -1.27 13.95
N ASN A 84 -30.63 -1.98 14.90
CA ASN A 84 -31.84 -2.76 14.70
C ASN A 84 -33.01 -1.95 15.27
N PRO A 85 -33.94 -1.40 14.46
CA PRO A 85 -34.91 -0.38 14.89
C PRO A 85 -35.96 -0.83 15.93
N LEU A 86 -35.80 -2.02 16.52
CA LEU A 86 -36.76 -2.61 17.47
C LEU A 86 -36.27 -2.71 18.93
N ARG A 87 -35.06 -2.23 19.27
CA ARG A 87 -34.60 -2.23 20.68
C ARG A 87 -34.56 -0.82 21.28
N LYS A 88 -35.72 -0.38 21.82
CA LYS A 88 -35.77 0.65 22.86
C LYS A 88 -35.00 0.15 24.09
N SER A 89 -33.84 0.71 24.43
CA SER A 89 -33.40 0.68 25.84
C SER A 89 -32.30 1.68 26.20
N LYS A 90 -32.65 2.52 27.20
CA LYS A 90 -31.89 3.05 28.35
C LYS A 90 -30.65 3.94 28.13
N GLN A 91 -30.55 4.90 29.05
CA GLN A 91 -29.67 6.07 29.07
C GLN A 91 -28.17 5.81 28.88
N PRO A 92 -27.39 6.83 28.42
CA PRO A 92 -26.04 6.66 27.89
C PRO A 92 -24.89 6.64 28.92
N SER A 93 -25.12 6.70 30.23
CA SER A 93 -24.08 7.15 31.17
C SER A 93 -23.20 6.09 31.85
N GLU A 94 -23.43 4.77 31.69
CA GLU A 94 -22.64 3.77 32.48
C GLU A 94 -22.31 2.45 31.75
N ARG A 95 -22.39 2.37 30.42
CA ARG A 95 -21.95 1.15 29.72
C ARG A 95 -20.43 1.15 29.52
N ARG A 96 -19.71 0.50 30.44
CA ARG A 96 -18.40 -0.07 30.10
C ARG A 96 -18.61 -1.05 28.94
N PRO A 97 -17.80 -0.97 27.87
CA PRO A 97 -17.93 -1.93 26.79
C PRO A 97 -17.67 -3.35 27.33
N SER A 98 -18.58 -4.28 27.03
CA SER A 98 -18.37 -5.67 27.40
C SER A 98 -17.11 -6.19 26.71
N SER A 99 -16.26 -6.93 27.43
CA SER A 99 -15.00 -7.49 26.90
C SER A 99 -15.19 -8.33 25.63
N SER A 100 -16.40 -8.84 25.38
CA SER A 100 -16.78 -9.56 24.16
C SER A 100 -16.77 -8.71 22.90
N THR A 101 -17.02 -7.39 22.99
CA THR A 101 -17.11 -6.49 21.82
C THR A 101 -15.72 -6.18 21.24
N LEU A 102 -14.70 -6.17 22.09
CA LEU A 102 -13.30 -5.92 21.73
C LEU A 102 -12.54 -7.21 21.36
N GLY A 103 -13.20 -8.38 21.42
CA GLY A 103 -12.59 -9.66 21.06
C GLY A 103 -11.98 -9.64 19.66
N GLY A 104 -10.70 -10.03 19.57
CA GLY A 104 -9.94 -10.09 18.32
C GLY A 104 -9.44 -8.74 17.78
N TRP A 105 -9.77 -7.62 18.42
CA TRP A 105 -9.19 -6.33 18.08
C TRP A 105 -7.83 -6.12 18.74
N ARG A 106 -6.91 -5.49 18.01
CA ARG A 106 -5.57 -5.16 18.47
C ARG A 106 -5.15 -3.76 18.04
N LEU A 107 -4.34 -3.10 18.85
CA LEU A 107 -3.72 -1.82 18.52
C LEU A 107 -2.50 -2.08 17.64
N ILE A 108 -2.50 -1.55 16.41
CA ILE A 108 -1.41 -1.77 15.44
C ILE A 108 -0.51 -0.53 15.23
N ALA A 109 -1.04 0.66 15.53
CA ALA A 109 -0.28 1.91 15.50
C ALA A 109 -0.88 2.94 16.46
N ARG A 110 -0.05 3.82 17.03
CA ARG A 110 -0.54 4.92 17.87
C ARG A 110 0.41 6.12 17.85
N THR A 111 -0.18 7.31 17.85
CA THR A 111 0.43 8.58 18.23
C THR A 111 -0.47 9.28 19.27
N ASP A 112 -0.09 10.49 19.69
CA ASP A 112 -0.92 11.31 20.59
C ASP A 112 -2.25 11.76 19.95
N LYS A 113 -2.34 11.71 18.62
CA LYS A 113 -3.47 12.21 17.83
C LYS A 113 -4.23 11.14 17.07
N GLU A 114 -3.67 9.94 16.91
CA GLU A 114 -4.30 8.88 16.12
C GLU A 114 -3.98 7.52 16.69
N ALA A 115 -4.94 6.59 16.64
CA ALA A 115 -4.74 5.20 16.98
C ALA A 115 -5.40 4.32 15.91
N LEU A 116 -4.67 3.28 15.48
CA LEU A 116 -5.15 2.31 14.52
C LEU A 116 -5.39 0.98 15.21
N PHE A 117 -6.61 0.48 15.04
CA PHE A 117 -7.01 -0.83 15.53
C PHE A 117 -7.28 -1.77 14.36
N ALA A 118 -6.83 -3.01 14.48
CA ALA A 118 -7.05 -4.04 13.48
C ALA A 118 -7.76 -5.26 14.06
N ARG A 119 -8.45 -6.00 13.20
CA ARG A 119 -9.00 -7.32 13.48
C ARG A 119 -8.88 -8.21 12.24
N GLY A 120 -8.56 -9.48 12.46
CA GLY A 120 -8.34 -10.46 11.38
C GLY A 120 -6.95 -10.34 10.77
N MET A 121 -6.74 -11.00 9.64
CA MET A 121 -5.52 -10.96 8.82
C MET A 121 -5.92 -10.69 7.37
N PRO A 122 -5.02 -10.14 6.53
CA PRO A 122 -5.27 -10.08 5.09
C PRO A 122 -5.66 -11.48 4.56
N PRO A 123 -6.64 -11.58 3.65
CA PRO A 123 -7.41 -10.50 3.03
C PRO A 123 -8.58 -9.96 3.87
N ASP A 124 -8.96 -10.63 4.96
CA ASP A 124 -10.09 -10.28 5.84
C ASP A 124 -9.78 -9.18 6.87
N LEU A 125 -8.66 -8.49 6.72
CA LEU A 125 -8.20 -7.46 7.64
C LEU A 125 -9.19 -6.30 7.66
N VAL A 126 -9.61 -5.94 8.87
CA VAL A 126 -10.39 -4.73 9.13
C VAL A 126 -9.54 -3.78 9.95
N ILE A 127 -9.38 -2.55 9.47
CA ILE A 127 -8.71 -1.46 10.19
C ILE A 127 -9.72 -0.38 10.53
N VAL A 128 -9.66 0.10 11.77
CA VAL A 128 -10.39 1.27 12.27
C VAL A 128 -9.37 2.28 12.76
N ALA A 129 -9.40 3.46 12.16
CA ALA A 129 -8.71 4.62 12.69
C ALA A 129 -9.62 5.36 13.69
N VAL A 130 -9.03 5.85 14.76
CA VAL A 130 -9.64 6.87 15.62
C VAL A 130 -8.66 8.03 15.72
N GLN A 131 -9.17 9.25 15.66
CA GLN A 131 -8.35 10.46 15.71
C GLN A 131 -8.78 11.34 16.87
N LYS A 132 -7.85 12.06 17.46
CA LYS A 132 -8.10 13.04 18.50
C LYS A 132 -8.40 14.38 17.83
N ASP A 133 -9.57 14.93 18.14
CA ASP A 133 -9.92 16.30 17.75
C ASP A 133 -9.09 17.27 18.59
N ASP A 134 -8.14 17.97 17.96
CA ASP A 134 -7.27 18.94 18.62
C ASP A 134 -8.05 20.09 19.29
N ARG A 135 -9.24 20.45 18.79
CA ARG A 135 -10.06 21.55 19.35
C ARG A 135 -10.84 21.13 20.58
N ARG A 136 -11.33 19.89 20.61
CA ARG A 136 -12.18 19.37 21.69
C ARG A 136 -11.42 18.51 22.69
N GLY A 137 -10.20 18.08 22.37
CA GLY A 137 -9.42 17.13 23.15
C GLY A 137 -10.03 15.72 23.19
N THR A 138 -11.12 15.49 22.44
CA THR A 138 -11.88 14.24 22.42
C THR A 138 -11.48 13.39 21.23
N TRP A 139 -11.41 12.08 21.44
CA TRP A 139 -11.28 11.13 20.35
C TRP A 139 -12.59 11.07 19.56
N SER A 140 -12.49 11.14 18.24
CA SER A 140 -13.58 11.10 17.29
C SER A 140 -13.40 9.92 16.33
N ARG A 141 -14.52 9.53 15.71
CA ARG A 141 -14.54 8.46 14.73
C ARG A 141 -13.74 8.88 13.50
N ALA A 142 -12.79 8.04 13.10
CA ALA A 142 -12.16 8.14 11.79
C ALA A 142 -12.54 6.93 10.92
N ASP A 143 -11.91 6.87 9.75
CA ASP A 143 -12.27 5.98 8.66
C ASP A 143 -12.14 4.49 9.03
N LYS A 144 -12.96 3.68 8.37
CA LYS A 144 -12.90 2.22 8.46
C LYS A 144 -12.54 1.66 7.08
N THR A 145 -11.54 0.79 7.07
CA THR A 145 -11.09 0.10 5.85
C THR A 145 -11.23 -1.40 6.05
N ALA A 146 -11.76 -2.08 5.03
CA ALA A 146 -11.84 -3.54 5.00
C ALA A 146 -11.57 -4.02 3.58
N GLY A 147 -10.86 -5.16 3.46
CA GLY A 147 -10.65 -5.84 2.18
C GLY A 147 -9.80 -5.09 1.17
N ARG A 148 -8.99 -4.11 1.61
CA ARG A 148 -7.96 -3.47 0.76
C ARG A 148 -6.58 -4.02 1.11
N PRO A 149 -5.70 -4.20 0.12
CA PRO A 149 -4.33 -4.59 0.37
C PRO A 149 -3.63 -3.58 1.27
N LEU A 150 -2.69 -4.06 2.08
CA LEU A 150 -1.75 -3.20 2.77
C LEU A 150 -0.62 -2.86 1.80
N ARG A 151 -0.21 -1.60 1.80
CA ARG A 151 0.89 -1.13 0.97
C ARG A 151 2.09 -0.80 1.81
N VAL A 152 3.26 -1.00 1.22
CA VAL A 152 4.50 -0.48 1.78
C VAL A 152 4.46 1.05 1.77
N THR A 153 5.06 1.68 2.77
CA THR A 153 5.17 3.14 2.87
C THR A 153 6.58 3.58 3.20
N ARG A 154 6.94 4.76 2.71
CA ARG A 154 8.24 5.40 2.93
C ARG A 154 8.06 6.91 2.94
N ASP A 155 8.49 7.56 4.02
CA ASP A 155 8.37 9.02 4.18
C ASP A 155 6.93 9.54 3.96
N GLY A 156 5.92 8.73 4.36
CA GLY A 156 4.51 9.02 4.15
C GLY A 156 3.99 8.81 2.72
N ILE A 157 4.81 8.30 1.81
CA ILE A 157 4.46 7.98 0.42
C ILE A 157 4.15 6.49 0.32
N ARG A 158 2.97 6.17 -0.21
CA ARG A 158 2.56 4.78 -0.49
C ARG A 158 3.30 4.24 -1.71
N ALA A 159 3.69 2.98 -1.62
CA ALA A 159 4.32 2.27 -2.71
C ALA A 159 3.36 2.10 -3.90
N SER A 160 3.93 2.24 -5.09
CA SER A 160 3.31 2.08 -6.39
C SER A 160 3.68 0.73 -6.97
N SER A 161 2.66 0.00 -7.39
CA SER A 161 2.85 -1.26 -8.12
C SER A 161 3.55 -1.02 -9.45
N TRP A 162 4.27 -2.02 -9.91
CA TRP A 162 4.98 -1.97 -11.18
C TRP A 162 4.97 -3.33 -11.86
N ARG A 163 5.26 -3.34 -13.16
CA ARG A 163 5.43 -4.56 -13.95
C ARG A 163 6.57 -4.40 -14.94
N LEU A 164 7.14 -5.51 -15.38
CA LEU A 164 8.17 -5.51 -16.43
C LEU A 164 7.63 -4.97 -17.76
N ASP A 165 8.52 -4.42 -18.57
CA ASP A 165 8.25 -4.11 -19.97
C ASP A 165 7.84 -5.40 -20.70
N PRO A 166 6.57 -5.55 -21.11
CA PRO A 166 6.09 -6.78 -21.75
C PRO A 166 6.65 -6.96 -23.18
N THR A 167 7.36 -5.95 -23.70
CA THR A 167 8.01 -5.99 -25.02
C THR A 167 9.49 -6.35 -24.94
N HIS A 168 10.03 -6.52 -23.73
CA HIS A 168 11.41 -6.86 -23.49
C HIS A 168 11.50 -8.16 -22.69
N GLU A 169 12.26 -9.13 -23.20
CA GLU A 169 12.53 -10.37 -22.49
C GLU A 169 13.64 -10.12 -21.47
N LEU A 170 13.37 -10.50 -20.22
CA LEU A 170 14.31 -10.35 -19.11
C LEU A 170 15.37 -11.46 -19.15
N ARG A 171 16.63 -11.09 -18.94
CA ARG A 171 17.78 -12.00 -18.96
C ARG A 171 18.51 -12.01 -17.63
N ALA A 172 19.15 -13.13 -17.34
CA ALA A 172 19.94 -13.30 -16.11
C ALA A 172 21.15 -12.35 -16.04
N ASP A 173 21.69 -11.92 -17.17
CA ASP A 173 22.79 -10.97 -17.25
C ASP A 173 22.34 -9.50 -17.22
N ASP A 174 21.04 -9.23 -17.13
CA ASP A 174 20.52 -7.86 -17.10
C ASP A 174 20.92 -7.15 -15.81
N THR A 175 21.49 -5.97 -15.99
CA THR A 175 21.79 -5.00 -14.92
C THR A 175 20.90 -3.77 -15.00
N VAL A 176 19.96 -3.73 -15.95
CA VAL A 176 18.98 -2.65 -16.09
C VAL A 176 17.61 -3.23 -16.35
N LEU A 177 16.67 -2.99 -15.44
CA LEU A 177 15.28 -3.39 -15.60
C LEU A 177 14.49 -2.27 -16.29
N ARG A 178 13.66 -2.64 -17.27
CA ARG A 178 12.62 -1.75 -17.83
C ARG A 178 11.29 -2.08 -17.19
N ILE A 179 10.72 -1.12 -16.47
CA ILE A 179 9.47 -1.30 -15.74
C ILE A 179 8.44 -0.22 -16.09
N LEU A 180 7.18 -0.58 -15.89
CA LEU A 180 6.01 0.28 -16.02
C LEU A 180 5.42 0.48 -14.64
N VAL A 181 5.47 1.71 -14.14
CA VAL A 181 5.01 2.08 -12.79
C VAL A 181 3.57 2.58 -12.85
N THR A 182 2.72 2.01 -11.99
CA THR A 182 1.33 2.45 -11.78
C THR A 182 1.23 3.35 -10.55
N GLU A 183 1.00 4.64 -10.78
CA GLU A 183 0.80 5.62 -9.71
C GLU A 183 -0.51 5.34 -8.93
N GLN A 184 -0.42 5.29 -7.59
CA GLN A 184 -1.60 5.04 -6.73
C GLN A 184 -2.51 6.26 -6.57
N THR A 185 -1.94 7.46 -6.64
CA THR A 185 -2.67 8.72 -6.50
C THR A 185 -3.13 9.24 -7.86
N TYR A 186 -4.38 9.68 -7.97
CA TYR A 186 -4.83 10.32 -9.20
C TYR A 186 -3.97 11.55 -9.54
N ALA A 187 -3.61 11.70 -10.80
CA ALA A 187 -2.81 12.80 -11.32
C ALA A 187 -3.48 13.47 -12.53
N GLY A 188 -4.81 13.38 -12.63
CA GLY A 188 -5.57 13.93 -13.75
C GLY A 188 -5.23 13.31 -15.11
N GLY A 189 -4.84 12.03 -15.14
CA GLY A 189 -4.46 11.34 -16.36
C GLY A 189 -3.05 11.64 -16.85
N LYS A 190 -2.20 12.22 -16.00
CA LYS A 190 -0.78 12.49 -16.31
C LYS A 190 0.10 11.32 -15.86
N ARG A 191 1.19 11.09 -16.60
CA ARG A 191 2.27 10.19 -16.17
C ARG A 191 3.02 10.76 -14.96
N ALA A 192 3.79 9.90 -14.31
CA ALA A 192 4.66 10.21 -13.19
C ALA A 192 6.10 10.56 -13.59
N ASP A 193 6.30 11.05 -14.81
CA ASP A 193 7.61 11.48 -15.29
C ASP A 193 8.26 12.44 -14.29
N ARG A 194 9.50 12.15 -13.87
CA ARG A 194 10.29 12.91 -12.86
C ARG A 194 9.69 12.94 -11.45
N ARG A 195 8.67 12.15 -11.16
CA ARG A 195 8.08 11.98 -9.83
C ARG A 195 8.27 10.57 -9.26
N VAL A 196 8.76 9.64 -10.07
CA VAL A 196 9.19 8.33 -9.58
C VAL A 196 10.49 8.52 -8.82
N LEU A 197 10.50 8.07 -7.57
CA LEU A 197 11.65 8.12 -6.68
C LEU A 197 12.51 6.87 -6.85
N ASP A 198 13.78 6.97 -6.47
CA ASP A 198 14.68 5.83 -6.40
C ASP A 198 14.04 4.67 -5.61
N PRO A 199 14.07 3.43 -6.14
CA PRO A 199 13.46 2.29 -5.51
C PRO A 199 14.14 1.92 -4.21
N ASP A 200 13.36 1.34 -3.30
CA ASP A 200 13.91 0.50 -2.25
C ASP A 200 14.17 -0.90 -2.83
N LEU A 201 15.33 -1.47 -2.51
CA LEU A 201 15.79 -2.76 -2.99
C LEU A 201 16.20 -3.64 -1.82
N TYR A 202 15.57 -4.81 -1.72
CA TYR A 202 16.11 -5.94 -0.98
C TYR A 202 16.54 -7.01 -1.97
N GLU A 203 17.73 -7.57 -1.78
CA GLU A 203 18.22 -8.68 -2.60
C GLU A 203 18.94 -9.72 -1.74
N ASP A 204 18.71 -10.98 -2.05
CA ASP A 204 19.50 -12.13 -1.61
C ASP A 204 19.75 -13.08 -2.79
N ASP A 205 20.22 -14.29 -2.52
CA ASP A 205 20.54 -15.28 -3.56
C ASP A 205 19.31 -15.83 -4.30
N HIS A 206 18.09 -15.62 -3.76
CA HIS A 206 16.84 -16.20 -4.26
C HIS A 206 15.87 -15.17 -4.82
N GLU A 207 15.76 -14.00 -4.18
CA GLU A 207 14.78 -12.99 -4.55
C GLU A 207 15.38 -11.59 -4.62
N LEU A 208 14.73 -10.76 -5.43
CA LEU A 208 14.96 -9.34 -5.56
C LEU A 208 13.61 -8.66 -5.40
N ILE A 209 13.40 -8.06 -4.23
CA ILE A 209 12.18 -7.31 -3.91
C ILE A 209 12.46 -5.84 -4.19
N MET A 210 11.71 -5.28 -5.15
CA MET A 210 11.81 -3.88 -5.52
C MET A 210 10.51 -3.15 -5.19
N THR A 211 10.63 -2.06 -4.43
CA THR A 211 9.50 -1.21 -4.07
C THR A 211 9.67 0.18 -4.65
N ILE A 212 8.69 0.59 -5.46
CA ILE A 212 8.70 1.88 -6.18
C ILE A 212 7.77 2.87 -5.47
N PHE A 213 8.14 4.14 -5.46
CA PHE A 213 7.34 5.22 -4.87
C PHE A 213 7.20 6.36 -5.87
N VAL A 214 6.03 7.00 -5.87
CA VAL A 214 5.75 8.15 -6.72
C VAL A 214 5.32 9.32 -5.85
N THR A 215 6.01 10.46 -5.96
CA THR A 215 5.58 11.69 -5.30
C THR A 215 4.26 12.17 -5.91
N PRO A 216 3.18 12.29 -5.13
CA PRO A 216 1.89 12.72 -5.64
C PRO A 216 1.92 14.18 -6.09
N LEU A 217 1.07 14.54 -7.05
CA LEU A 217 0.83 15.95 -7.37
C LEU A 217 0.13 16.65 -6.21
N ALA A 218 0.60 17.85 -5.86
CA ALA A 218 -0.04 18.67 -4.85
C ALA A 218 -1.41 19.19 -5.32
N GLY A 219 -2.31 19.40 -4.37
CA GLY A 219 -3.64 19.96 -4.63
C GLY A 219 -4.64 18.94 -5.21
N PHE A 220 -5.84 19.43 -5.50
CA PHE A 220 -6.92 18.61 -6.04
C PHE A 220 -6.57 18.08 -7.44
N GLN A 221 -6.75 16.77 -7.65
CA GLN A 221 -6.54 16.11 -8.93
C GLN A 221 -7.85 15.52 -9.45
N MET A 222 -8.08 15.63 -10.75
CA MET A 222 -9.21 14.97 -11.39
C MET A 222 -9.05 13.45 -11.29
N ARG A 223 -10.15 12.75 -11.02
CA ARG A 223 -10.20 11.28 -10.94
C ARG A 223 -10.21 10.66 -12.34
N SER A 224 -9.09 10.76 -13.03
CA SER A 224 -8.84 10.10 -14.31
C SER A 224 -7.73 9.06 -14.14
N PRO A 225 -7.85 7.85 -14.73
CA PRO A 225 -6.78 6.86 -14.69
C PRO A 225 -5.46 7.42 -15.21
N ASN A 226 -4.38 7.22 -14.46
CA ASN A 226 -3.06 7.66 -14.88
C ASN A 226 -2.46 6.63 -15.84
N PRO A 227 -1.84 7.06 -16.96
CA PRO A 227 -1.03 6.17 -17.77
C PRO A 227 0.17 5.67 -16.96
N GLU A 228 0.57 4.42 -17.18
CA GLU A 228 1.78 3.87 -16.58
C GLU A 228 3.02 4.68 -16.98
N THR A 229 4.02 4.73 -16.10
CA THR A 229 5.24 5.52 -16.31
C THR A 229 6.41 4.60 -16.60
N PRO A 230 7.05 4.68 -17.79
CA PRO A 230 8.25 3.91 -18.10
C PRO A 230 9.41 4.41 -17.27
N VAL A 231 10.13 3.47 -16.65
CA VAL A 231 11.30 3.73 -15.83
C VAL A 231 12.34 2.66 -16.11
N ARG A 232 13.61 3.05 -16.07
CA ARG A 232 14.74 2.12 -16.04
C ARG A 232 15.32 2.08 -14.63
N VAL A 233 15.64 0.90 -14.13
CA VAL A 233 16.25 0.73 -12.81
C VAL A 233 17.59 0.03 -12.98
N ALA A 234 18.67 0.65 -12.53
CA ALA A 234 20.01 0.05 -12.57
C ALA A 234 20.18 -0.90 -11.38
N LEU A 235 20.35 -2.20 -11.64
CA LEU A 235 20.62 -3.18 -10.59
C LEU A 235 22.09 -3.12 -10.17
N PRO A 236 22.40 -3.18 -8.86
CA PRO A 236 23.78 -3.27 -8.38
C PRO A 236 24.50 -4.53 -8.89
N HIS A 237 23.76 -5.62 -9.08
CA HIS A 237 24.25 -6.92 -9.56
C HIS A 237 23.33 -7.47 -10.67
N PRO A 238 23.87 -8.23 -11.64
CA PRO A 238 23.05 -8.87 -12.67
C PRO A 238 21.95 -9.73 -12.06
N LEU A 239 20.73 -9.71 -12.62
CA LEU A 239 19.56 -10.39 -12.07
C LEU A 239 19.80 -11.85 -11.66
N ALA A 240 20.65 -12.58 -12.40
CA ALA A 240 20.94 -13.99 -12.20
C ALA A 240 19.66 -14.84 -12.21
N SER A 241 19.51 -15.75 -11.25
CA SER A 241 18.34 -16.63 -11.09
C SER A 241 17.31 -16.09 -10.07
N ARG A 242 17.43 -14.83 -9.66
CA ARG A 242 16.60 -14.26 -8.59
C ARG A 242 15.18 -14.01 -9.07
N GLU A 243 14.20 -14.36 -8.25
CA GLU A 243 12.80 -14.02 -8.49
C GLU A 243 12.59 -12.52 -8.30
N LEU A 244 11.98 -11.86 -9.28
CA LEU A 244 11.71 -10.43 -9.23
C LEU A 244 10.30 -10.18 -8.67
N ILE A 245 10.22 -9.51 -7.52
CA ILE A 245 8.97 -9.35 -6.76
C ILE A 245 8.59 -7.86 -6.66
N ASP A 246 7.34 -7.53 -7.00
CA ASP A 246 6.75 -6.21 -6.72
C ASP A 246 6.49 -6.08 -5.21
N GLY A 247 7.37 -5.34 -4.54
CA GLY A 247 7.27 -5.09 -3.10
C GLY A 247 6.24 -4.02 -2.71
N ALA A 248 5.33 -3.59 -3.60
CA ALA A 248 4.39 -2.51 -3.29
C ALA A 248 3.26 -2.95 -2.34
N VAL A 249 2.82 -4.20 -2.43
CA VAL A 249 1.70 -4.75 -1.65
C VAL A 249 2.23 -5.83 -0.72
N HIS A 250 1.79 -5.77 0.54
CA HIS A 250 2.07 -6.83 1.49
C HIS A 250 1.06 -7.97 1.30
N GLU A 251 1.55 -9.08 0.77
CA GLU A 251 0.84 -10.35 0.77
C GLU A 251 1.26 -11.13 2.03
N HIS A 252 0.29 -11.61 2.78
CA HIS A 252 0.58 -12.47 3.93
C HIS A 252 0.79 -13.89 3.39
N SER A 253 2.03 -14.22 3.03
CA SER A 253 2.38 -15.60 2.70
C SER A 253 2.26 -16.47 3.96
N HIS A 254 1.50 -17.56 3.83
CA HIS A 254 1.16 -18.52 4.88
C HIS A 254 2.36 -19.16 5.58
#